data_AF-A0A6P3WFC7-F1
#
_entry.id   AF-A0A6P3WFC7-F1
#
_cell.length_a   1.000
_cell.length_b   1.000
_cell.length_c   1.000
_cell.angle_alpha   90.00
_cell.angle_beta   90.00
_cell.angle_gamma   90.00
#
_symmetry.space_group_name_H-M   'P 1'
#
loop_
_entity.id
_entity.type
_entity.pdbx_description
1 polymer ?
#
loop_
_entity_poly.entity_id
_entity_poly.type
_entity_poly.pdbx_seq_one_letter_code
_entity_poly.pdbx_strand_id
1 'polypeptide(L)'
;MASLGNAGGTSNPMVMLAPKTKTKKKHFVQQKVKVFRASDPVLSVFMWGVNHSINDLNLVPIPVMLLPDDFKANTKIKVNNHLFNKENLPGHFKFKEYCPQVFRNLRERFGIEDLDYQVSLARSPPVRGGEGQGEGLLLTSYDRTLVVKQISSEDVADMHNVLSEYHQHIVKCHGSTLLPQFLGMYRVSVESEDSYLIVMRNMFSHRLIVHQKYDLKGSLVSREASDKEKVKELPTYKDVDFRNNLQKVYVTEEEKEKLMEKLNRDVEFLVRLKIMDYSLLLGIHDVARAERDEDEAEEPGCEDEADPDNGLAPAPLVGSYGTSPEGIAGCMNSFKPLGPGEFDPYVDVYAVKSASGAPQKEVYFMGLIDVLTQYDTKKKAAHAAKTVKHGAGAEISTVHPEQYAKRFRDFIANIFA
;
A
#
# COMPACT_ATOMS: atom_id res chain seq x y z
N MET A 1 89.80 -8.20 9.03
CA MET A 1 90.53 -8.25 7.75
C MET A 1 90.84 -9.72 7.50
N ALA A 2 90.58 -10.37 6.38
CA ALA A 2 90.33 -9.99 4.98
C ALA A 2 89.40 -11.08 4.37
N SER A 3 88.44 -10.77 3.49
CA SER A 3 88.52 -10.91 2.01
C SER A 3 88.96 -12.31 1.55
N LEU A 4 88.43 -12.98 0.53
CA LEU A 4 87.47 -12.80 -0.58
C LEU A 4 87.49 -14.18 -1.31
N GLY A 5 86.46 -14.55 -2.09
CA GLY A 5 86.67 -15.48 -3.22
C GLY A 5 85.72 -16.68 -3.40
N ASN A 6 84.58 -16.41 -4.00
CA ASN A 6 83.91 -17.07 -5.15
C ASN A 6 83.89 -18.61 -5.40
N ALA A 7 82.64 -19.10 -5.54
CA ALA A 7 82.02 -19.97 -6.57
C ALA A 7 82.49 -21.41 -6.89
N GLY A 8 81.53 -22.34 -6.88
CA GLY A 8 81.56 -23.65 -7.56
C GLY A 8 80.48 -24.62 -7.03
N GLY A 9 79.58 -25.11 -7.90
CA GLY A 9 78.48 -26.06 -7.60
C GLY A 9 78.95 -27.48 -7.20
N THR A 10 78.14 -28.52 -6.98
CA THR A 10 76.74 -28.90 -7.27
C THR A 10 76.46 -30.20 -6.49
N SER A 11 75.26 -30.42 -5.93
CA SER A 11 74.53 -31.72 -5.98
C SER A 11 73.19 -31.71 -5.20
N ASN A 12 72.12 -31.98 -5.95
CA ASN A 12 70.69 -32.19 -5.65
C ASN A 12 70.36 -33.12 -4.44
N PRO A 13 69.13 -33.08 -3.83
CA PRO A 13 67.91 -33.43 -4.59
C PRO A 13 66.53 -32.89 -4.15
N MET A 14 65.59 -33.13 -5.08
CA MET A 14 64.19 -33.51 -4.90
C MET A 14 63.11 -32.42 -4.98
N VAL A 15 62.55 -32.34 -6.20
CA VAL A 15 61.32 -31.66 -6.57
C VAL A 15 60.12 -32.39 -5.95
N MET A 16 59.30 -31.65 -5.21
CA MET A 16 57.90 -32.00 -4.90
C MET A 16 57.03 -30.84 -5.40
N LEU A 17 56.16 -31.13 -6.37
CA LEU A 17 55.26 -30.17 -7.00
C LEU A 17 54.20 -29.65 -6.02
N ALA A 18 54.07 -28.33 -5.90
CA ALA A 18 52.87 -27.70 -5.36
C ALA A 18 51.80 -27.57 -6.46
N PRO A 19 50.52 -27.93 -6.22
CA PRO A 19 49.49 -27.85 -7.23
C PRO A 19 49.08 -26.40 -7.49
N LYS A 20 49.02 -26.04 -8.78
CA LYS A 20 48.52 -24.73 -9.26
C LYS A 20 47.04 -24.57 -8.87
N THR A 21 46.75 -23.72 -7.90
CA THR A 21 45.38 -23.25 -7.63
C THR A 21 44.93 -22.37 -8.79
N LYS A 22 44.13 -22.94 -9.69
CA LYS A 22 43.38 -22.17 -10.68
C LYS A 22 42.36 -21.30 -9.93
N THR A 23 42.65 -20.01 -9.77
CA THR A 23 41.62 -19.03 -9.42
C THR A 23 40.61 -18.99 -10.55
N LYS A 24 39.52 -19.76 -10.41
CA LYS A 24 38.32 -19.61 -11.24
C LYS A 24 37.86 -18.16 -11.04
N LYS A 25 38.01 -17.32 -12.07
CA LYS A 25 37.30 -16.04 -12.14
C LYS A 25 35.82 -16.37 -11.92
N LYS A 26 35.28 -16.02 -10.75
CA LYS A 26 33.84 -16.10 -10.52
C LYS A 26 33.22 -15.16 -11.54
N HIS A 27 32.59 -15.73 -12.56
CA HIS A 27 31.65 -14.98 -13.37
C HIS A 27 30.53 -14.56 -12.42
N PHE A 28 30.55 -13.30 -11.99
CA PHE A 28 29.35 -12.68 -11.47
C PHE A 28 28.38 -12.66 -12.66
N VAL A 29 27.44 -13.60 -12.65
CA VAL A 29 26.23 -13.45 -13.44
C VAL A 29 25.54 -12.26 -12.81
N GLN A 30 25.59 -11.12 -13.49
CA GLN A 30 24.75 -9.99 -13.19
C GLN A 30 23.32 -10.54 -13.15
N GLN A 31 22.68 -10.50 -11.98
CA GLN A 31 21.32 -10.97 -11.80
C GLN A 31 20.46 -10.27 -12.87
N LYS A 32 19.93 -11.05 -13.82
CA LYS A 32 19.05 -10.52 -14.87
C LYS A 32 17.91 -9.80 -14.16
N VAL A 33 17.82 -8.49 -14.36
CA VAL A 33 16.74 -7.64 -13.85
C VAL A 33 15.43 -8.33 -14.19
N LYS A 34 14.61 -8.60 -13.17
CA LYS A 34 13.31 -9.24 -13.36
C LYS A 34 12.53 -8.45 -14.40
N VAL A 35 12.07 -9.18 -15.40
CA VAL A 35 11.40 -8.64 -16.57
C VAL A 35 10.00 -8.17 -16.15
N PHE A 36 9.58 -6.96 -16.57
CA PHE A 36 8.22 -6.44 -16.31
C PHE A 36 7.20 -7.26 -17.11
N ARG A 37 6.85 -8.44 -16.59
CA ARG A 37 5.90 -9.35 -17.21
C ARG A 37 4.80 -9.67 -16.22
N ALA A 38 3.62 -9.14 -16.50
CA ALA A 38 2.37 -9.57 -15.89
C ALA A 38 1.52 -10.28 -16.95
N SER A 39 0.58 -11.12 -16.52
CA SER A 39 -0.46 -11.67 -17.41
C SER A 39 -1.32 -10.57 -18.04
N ASP A 40 -1.48 -9.46 -17.31
CA ASP A 40 -2.19 -8.27 -17.75
C ASP A 40 -1.23 -7.27 -18.43
N PRO A 41 -1.46 -6.93 -19.72
CA PRO A 41 -0.71 -5.90 -20.45
C PRO A 41 -0.68 -4.53 -19.74
N VAL A 42 -1.78 -4.13 -19.10
CA VAL A 42 -1.89 -2.85 -18.38
C VAL A 42 -0.92 -2.82 -17.20
N LEU A 43 -0.82 -3.92 -16.45
CA LEU A 43 0.10 -4.02 -15.31
C LEU A 43 1.56 -4.06 -15.74
N SER A 44 1.87 -4.72 -16.86
CA SER A 44 3.22 -4.72 -17.43
C SER A 44 3.68 -3.30 -17.80
N VAL A 45 2.79 -2.53 -18.45
CA VAL A 45 3.05 -1.13 -18.79
C VAL A 45 3.08 -0.23 -17.56
N PHE A 46 2.22 -0.47 -16.57
CA PHE A 46 2.22 0.26 -15.30
C PHE A 46 3.56 0.09 -14.55
N MET A 47 4.03 -1.14 -14.34
CA MET A 47 5.31 -1.42 -13.69
C MET A 47 6.49 -0.78 -14.45
N TRP A 48 6.51 -0.94 -15.78
CA TRP A 48 7.52 -0.31 -16.63
C TRP A 48 7.50 1.22 -16.50
N GLY A 49 6.30 1.81 -16.48
CA GLY A 49 6.09 3.24 -16.43
C GLY A 49 6.49 3.84 -15.08
N VAL A 50 6.10 3.22 -13.96
CA VAL A 50 6.56 3.61 -12.62
C VAL A 50 8.07 3.55 -12.54
N ASN A 51 8.68 2.44 -12.99
CA ASN A 51 10.13 2.31 -13.01
C ASN A 51 10.80 3.41 -13.86
N HIS A 52 10.24 3.75 -15.02
CA HIS A 52 10.77 4.82 -15.84
C HIS A 52 10.61 6.20 -15.17
N SER A 53 9.41 6.52 -14.67
CA SER A 53 9.10 7.80 -14.01
C SER A 53 10.02 8.08 -12.84
N ILE A 54 10.21 7.11 -11.93
CA ILE A 54 11.04 7.32 -10.75
C ILE A 54 12.50 7.54 -11.13
N ASN A 55 13.03 6.76 -12.08
CA ASN A 55 14.39 6.94 -12.57
C ASN A 55 14.60 8.31 -13.24
N ASP A 56 13.63 8.77 -14.04
CA ASP A 56 13.69 10.10 -14.67
C ASP A 56 13.59 11.22 -13.61
N LEU A 57 12.70 11.07 -12.63
CA LEU A 57 12.48 12.05 -11.58
C LEU A 57 13.68 12.18 -10.63
N ASN A 58 14.45 11.12 -10.43
CA ASN A 58 15.72 11.15 -9.68
C ASN A 58 16.80 12.00 -10.37
N LEU A 59 16.68 12.25 -11.67
CA LEU A 59 17.56 13.17 -12.40
C LEU A 59 17.11 14.64 -12.30
N VAL A 60 15.86 14.87 -11.88
CA VAL A 60 15.28 16.20 -11.74
C VAL A 60 15.54 16.74 -10.32
N PRO A 61 16.17 17.92 -10.17
CA PRO A 61 16.41 18.52 -8.85
C PRO A 61 15.14 18.64 -8.01
N ILE A 62 15.27 18.50 -6.69
CA ILE A 62 14.16 18.68 -5.75
C ILE A 62 13.86 20.19 -5.63
N PRO A 63 12.66 20.66 -5.99
CA PRO A 63 12.32 22.07 -5.86
C PRO A 63 12.16 22.43 -4.37
N VAL A 64 12.58 23.64 -4.01
CA VAL A 64 12.41 24.17 -2.63
C VAL A 64 10.93 24.34 -2.27
N MET A 65 10.11 24.70 -3.26
CA MET A 65 8.67 24.89 -3.11
C MET A 65 7.97 24.49 -4.41
N LEU A 66 6.78 23.89 -4.28
CA LEU A 66 5.93 23.59 -5.43
C LEU A 66 5.25 24.86 -5.95
N LEU A 67 5.22 24.99 -7.28
CA LEU A 67 4.56 26.08 -7.99
C LEU A 67 3.17 25.66 -8.48
N PRO A 68 2.26 26.61 -8.78
CA PRO A 68 0.94 26.28 -9.31
C PRO A 68 0.95 25.43 -10.59
N ASP A 69 1.99 25.56 -11.41
CA ASP A 69 2.17 24.77 -12.63
C ASP A 69 2.48 23.29 -12.35
N ASP A 70 3.10 22.97 -11.20
CA ASP A 70 3.40 21.58 -10.81
C ASP A 70 2.11 20.76 -10.60
N PHE A 71 1.01 21.41 -10.19
CA PHE A 71 -0.31 20.81 -10.01
C PHE A 71 -1.08 20.58 -11.31
N LYS A 72 -0.52 21.02 -12.45
CA LYS A 72 -1.04 20.81 -13.81
C LYS A 72 -0.05 20.06 -14.70
N ALA A 73 1.20 19.94 -14.26
CA ALA A 73 2.27 19.26 -14.97
C ALA A 73 1.94 17.79 -15.19
N ASN A 74 2.46 17.23 -16.28
CA ASN A 74 2.39 15.81 -16.58
C ASN A 74 3.54 15.40 -17.49
N THR A 75 3.97 14.15 -17.36
CA THR A 75 4.92 13.52 -18.28
C THR A 75 4.18 12.45 -19.07
N LYS A 76 4.43 12.37 -20.37
CA LYS A 76 3.77 11.40 -21.25
C LYS A 76 4.79 10.75 -22.17
N ILE A 77 4.80 9.43 -22.15
CA ILE A 77 5.71 8.61 -22.94
C ILE A 77 4.86 7.73 -23.85
N LYS A 78 5.23 7.67 -25.13
CA LYS A 78 4.63 6.77 -26.12
C LYS A 78 5.71 5.83 -26.62
N VAL A 79 5.49 4.53 -26.46
CA VAL A 79 6.42 3.49 -26.90
C VAL A 79 5.83 2.79 -28.12
N ASN A 80 6.65 2.63 -29.15
CA ASN A 80 6.31 1.89 -30.37
C ASN A 80 7.46 0.92 -30.67
N ASN A 81 7.29 -0.32 -30.22
CA ASN A 81 8.25 -1.39 -30.40
C ASN A 81 7.96 -2.16 -31.69
N HIS A 82 8.93 -2.20 -32.59
CA HIS A 82 8.88 -3.03 -33.79
C HIS A 82 9.86 -4.19 -33.65
N LEU A 83 9.35 -5.42 -33.57
CA LEU A 83 10.16 -6.65 -33.40
C LEU A 83 11.09 -6.64 -32.18
N PHE A 84 10.74 -5.90 -31.12
CA PHE A 84 11.53 -5.75 -29.91
C PHE A 84 10.68 -5.99 -28.65
N ASN A 85 11.20 -6.76 -27.69
CA ASN A 85 10.60 -7.02 -26.37
C ASN A 85 9.11 -7.45 -26.37
N LYS A 86 8.66 -8.12 -27.44
CA LYS A 86 7.26 -8.53 -27.63
C LYS A 86 6.74 -9.50 -26.56
N GLU A 87 7.64 -10.23 -25.90
CA GLU A 87 7.28 -11.23 -24.90
C GLU A 87 6.85 -10.64 -23.56
N ASN A 88 7.18 -9.37 -23.30
CA ASN A 88 7.06 -8.77 -21.98
C ASN A 88 6.24 -7.47 -21.97
N LEU A 89 6.36 -6.67 -23.02
CA LEU A 89 5.59 -5.43 -23.16
C LEU A 89 4.78 -5.44 -24.45
N PRO A 90 3.62 -4.77 -24.47
CA PRO A 90 2.87 -4.53 -25.70
C PRO A 90 3.72 -3.84 -26.76
N GLY A 91 3.42 -4.13 -28.03
CA GLY A 91 4.11 -3.48 -29.15
C GLY A 91 3.90 -1.97 -29.20
N HIS A 92 2.72 -1.50 -28.76
CA HIS A 92 2.38 -0.08 -28.71
C HIS A 92 1.65 0.25 -27.42
N PHE A 93 2.15 1.23 -26.67
CA PHE A 93 1.48 1.69 -25.47
C PHE A 93 1.85 3.15 -25.16
N LYS A 94 1.08 3.77 -24.26
CA LYS A 94 1.38 5.08 -23.69
C LYS A 94 1.35 4.98 -22.17
N PHE A 95 2.23 5.73 -21.53
CA PHE A 95 2.23 5.92 -20.09
C PHE A 95 2.22 7.42 -19.81
N LYS A 96 1.39 7.87 -18.87
CA LYS A 96 1.35 9.26 -18.43
C LYS A 96 1.33 9.30 -16.91
N GLU A 97 2.19 10.11 -16.33
CA GLU A 97 2.16 10.46 -14.90
C GLU A 97 1.62 11.89 -14.76
N TYR A 98 0.71 12.08 -13.81
CA TYR A 98 0.14 13.38 -13.47
C TYR A 98 0.90 13.97 -12.28
N CYS A 99 1.16 15.28 -12.31
CA CYS A 99 1.77 16.06 -11.22
C CYS A 99 3.01 15.40 -10.57
N PRO A 100 4.06 14.99 -11.31
CA PRO A 100 5.15 14.18 -10.77
C PRO A 100 5.84 14.80 -9.54
N GLN A 101 6.07 16.12 -9.58
CA GLN A 101 6.70 16.86 -8.49
C GLN A 101 5.84 16.91 -7.22
N VAL A 102 4.52 17.05 -7.39
CA VAL A 102 3.57 17.07 -6.27
C VAL A 102 3.55 15.71 -5.58
N PHE A 103 3.44 14.62 -6.35
CA PHE A 103 3.43 13.27 -5.78
C PHE A 103 4.79 12.84 -5.22
N ARG A 104 5.92 13.32 -5.76
CA ARG A 104 7.23 13.16 -5.11
C ARG A 104 7.27 13.83 -3.74
N ASN A 105 6.81 15.08 -3.63
CA ASN A 105 6.79 15.76 -2.34
C ASN A 105 5.77 15.13 -1.36
N LEU A 106 4.65 14.59 -1.85
CA LEU A 106 3.72 13.82 -1.00
C LEU A 106 4.37 12.53 -0.47
N ARG A 107 5.08 11.77 -1.32
CA ARG A 107 5.82 10.57 -0.90
C ARG A 107 6.84 10.89 0.21
N GLU A 108 7.62 11.95 0.04
CA GLU A 108 8.54 12.46 1.08
C GLU A 108 7.81 12.80 2.39
N ARG A 109 6.69 13.52 2.32
CA ARG A 109 5.90 13.90 3.51
C ARG A 109 5.25 12.72 4.23
N PHE A 110 5.03 11.61 3.53
CA PHE A 110 4.55 10.36 4.10
C PHE A 110 5.68 9.41 4.51
N GLY A 111 6.94 9.85 4.45
CA GLY A 111 8.09 9.04 4.82
C GLY A 111 8.31 7.85 3.89
N ILE A 112 7.99 7.99 2.61
CA ILE A 112 8.20 6.96 1.58
C ILE A 112 9.31 7.42 0.66
N GLU A 113 10.40 6.65 0.63
CA GLU A 113 11.50 6.88 -0.31
C GLU A 113 11.11 6.47 -1.73
N ASP A 114 11.61 7.23 -2.71
CA ASP A 114 11.29 7.00 -4.13
C ASP A 114 11.73 5.61 -4.61
N LEU A 115 12.87 5.13 -4.12
CA LEU A 115 13.40 3.82 -4.47
C LEU A 115 12.56 2.68 -3.88
N ASP A 116 12.11 2.82 -2.63
CA ASP A 116 11.24 1.82 -1.99
C ASP A 116 9.87 1.76 -2.67
N TYR A 117 9.30 2.93 -2.98
CA TYR A 117 8.07 3.04 -3.78
C TYR A 117 8.19 2.33 -5.13
N GLN A 118 9.29 2.57 -5.85
CA GLN A 118 9.58 1.92 -7.12
C GLN A 118 9.68 0.40 -6.96
N VAL A 119 10.41 -0.08 -5.95
CA VAL A 119 10.57 -1.51 -5.71
C VAL A 119 9.24 -2.16 -5.40
N SER A 120 8.47 -1.62 -4.44
CA SER A 120 7.15 -2.13 -4.04
C SER A 120 6.19 -2.30 -5.22
N LEU A 121 6.23 -1.40 -6.22
CA LEU A 121 5.33 -1.46 -7.38
C LEU A 121 5.87 -2.22 -8.59
N ALA A 122 7.19 -2.25 -8.80
CA ALA A 122 7.77 -2.70 -10.06
C ALA A 122 8.62 -3.98 -9.97
N ARG A 123 8.95 -4.45 -8.75
CA ARG A 123 9.73 -5.70 -8.55
C ARG A 123 8.94 -6.96 -8.92
N SER A 124 7.65 -6.95 -8.62
CA SER A 124 6.70 -8.02 -8.91
C SER A 124 5.34 -7.40 -9.23
N PRO A 125 4.52 -8.03 -10.11
CA PRO A 125 3.20 -7.53 -10.45
C PRO A 125 2.33 -7.31 -9.20
N PRO A 126 1.65 -6.17 -9.07
CA PRO A 126 0.59 -5.99 -8.09
C PRO A 126 -0.47 -7.08 -8.27
N VAL A 127 -0.91 -7.66 -7.16
CA VAL A 127 -1.83 -8.79 -7.14
C VAL A 127 -3.23 -8.27 -6.83
N ARG A 128 -4.26 -8.84 -7.47
CA ARG A 128 -5.63 -8.58 -7.03
C ARG A 128 -5.74 -9.07 -5.58
N GLY A 129 -6.14 -8.18 -4.68
CA GLY A 129 -6.51 -8.58 -3.33
C GLY A 129 -7.58 -9.67 -3.43
N GLY A 130 -7.44 -10.73 -2.64
CA GLY A 130 -8.24 -11.96 -2.79
C GLY A 130 -9.75 -11.73 -2.83
N GLU A 131 -10.26 -10.64 -2.27
CA GLU A 131 -11.70 -10.45 -2.13
C GLU A 131 -12.09 -8.97 -2.21
N GLY A 132 -12.62 -8.57 -3.37
CA GLY A 132 -13.06 -7.21 -3.61
C GLY A 132 -13.71 -7.05 -4.97
N GLN A 133 -14.86 -7.68 -5.18
CA GLN A 133 -15.76 -7.38 -6.30
C GLN A 133 -16.50 -6.04 -6.04
N GLY A 134 -15.75 -5.00 -5.66
CA GLY A 134 -16.20 -3.63 -5.77
C GLY A 134 -16.10 -3.19 -7.24
N GLU A 135 -16.87 -2.19 -7.63
CA GLU A 135 -16.76 -1.59 -8.96
C GLU A 135 -15.37 -0.97 -9.13
N GLY A 136 -14.44 -1.71 -9.75
CA GLY A 136 -13.08 -1.25 -10.07
C GLY A 136 -11.97 -2.21 -9.66
N LEU A 137 -10.88 -2.23 -10.43
CA LEU A 137 -9.70 -3.03 -10.15
C LEU A 137 -8.96 -2.48 -8.91
N LEU A 138 -8.93 -3.24 -7.82
CA LEU A 138 -8.13 -2.95 -6.63
C LEU A 138 -6.98 -3.98 -6.54
N LEU A 139 -5.75 -3.48 -6.59
CA LEU A 139 -4.54 -4.30 -6.52
C LEU A 139 -3.73 -3.90 -5.30
N THR A 140 -2.99 -4.86 -4.78
CA THR A 140 -2.07 -4.68 -3.68
C THR A 140 -0.65 -4.93 -4.20
N SER A 141 0.32 -4.09 -3.80
CA SER A 141 1.73 -4.32 -4.12
C SER A 141 2.20 -5.68 -3.60
N TYR A 142 3.29 -6.21 -4.15
CA TYR A 142 3.76 -7.55 -3.75
C TYR A 142 4.13 -7.64 -2.26
N ASP A 143 4.58 -6.53 -1.68
CA ASP A 143 4.96 -6.38 -0.29
C ASP A 143 3.79 -5.91 0.60
N ARG A 144 2.58 -5.80 0.03
CA ARG A 144 1.33 -5.43 0.70
C ARG A 144 1.30 -4.07 1.37
N THR A 145 2.27 -3.19 1.10
CA THR A 145 2.35 -1.84 1.69
C THR A 145 1.57 -0.79 0.91
N LEU A 146 1.30 -1.02 -0.38
CA LEU A 146 0.62 -0.08 -1.27
C LEU A 146 -0.62 -0.72 -1.93
N VAL A 147 -1.56 0.15 -2.27
CA VAL A 147 -2.78 -0.19 -3.01
C VAL A 147 -2.80 0.60 -4.31
N VAL A 148 -3.05 -0.08 -5.42
CA VAL A 148 -3.29 0.50 -6.74
C VAL A 148 -4.78 0.36 -7.06
N LYS A 149 -5.49 1.48 -7.13
CA LYS A 149 -6.92 1.51 -7.45
C LYS A 149 -7.11 2.04 -8.86
N GLN A 150 -7.88 1.32 -9.68
CA GLN A 150 -8.37 1.86 -10.94
C GLN A 150 -9.50 2.84 -10.66
N ILE A 151 -9.41 4.01 -11.28
CA ILE A 151 -10.35 5.12 -11.12
C ILE A 151 -10.91 5.55 -12.48
N SER A 152 -12.01 6.30 -12.47
CA SER A 152 -12.59 6.88 -13.68
C SER A 152 -11.82 8.13 -14.13
N SER A 153 -12.09 8.59 -15.35
CA SER A 153 -11.56 9.88 -15.83
C SER A 153 -12.09 11.08 -15.04
N GLU A 154 -13.31 10.95 -14.53
CA GLU A 154 -14.00 11.90 -13.68
C GLU A 154 -13.28 12.00 -12.32
N ASP A 155 -12.93 10.87 -11.70
CA ASP A 155 -12.15 10.83 -10.46
C ASP A 155 -10.76 11.49 -10.63
N VAL A 156 -10.13 11.36 -11.79
CA VAL A 156 -8.87 12.05 -12.10
C VAL A 156 -9.07 13.57 -12.14
N ALA A 157 -10.17 14.03 -12.74
CA ALA A 157 -10.51 15.45 -12.77
C ALA A 157 -10.83 15.98 -11.37
N ASP A 158 -11.59 15.22 -10.58
CA ASP A 158 -11.91 15.55 -9.19
C ASP A 158 -10.66 15.58 -8.31
N MET A 159 -9.73 14.64 -8.50
CA MET A 159 -8.42 14.66 -7.84
C MET A 159 -7.65 15.94 -8.19
N HIS A 160 -7.56 16.33 -9.46
CA HIS A 160 -6.91 17.57 -9.86
C HIS A 160 -7.54 18.81 -9.21
N ASN A 161 -8.87 18.81 -8.99
CA ASN A 161 -9.58 19.90 -8.34
C ASN A 161 -9.25 20.03 -6.84
N VAL A 162 -8.84 18.94 -6.18
CA VAL A 162 -8.57 18.94 -4.72
C VAL A 162 -7.09 18.82 -4.37
N LEU A 163 -6.22 18.51 -5.34
CA LEU A 163 -4.82 18.13 -5.10
C LEU A 163 -4.00 19.24 -4.41
N SER A 164 -4.26 20.50 -4.75
CA SER A 164 -3.57 21.66 -4.15
C SER A 164 -3.94 21.80 -2.67
N GLU A 165 -5.22 21.75 -2.37
CA GLU A 165 -5.76 21.85 -1.01
C GLU A 165 -5.38 20.63 -0.17
N TYR A 166 -5.40 19.44 -0.77
CA TYR A 166 -4.92 18.20 -0.16
C TYR A 166 -3.45 18.32 0.22
N HIS A 167 -2.58 18.74 -0.71
CA HIS A 167 -1.16 18.94 -0.42
C HIS A 167 -0.95 19.91 0.75
N GLN A 168 -1.65 21.05 0.74
CA GLN A 168 -1.58 22.03 1.84
C GLN A 168 -2.06 21.46 3.18
N HIS A 169 -3.09 20.61 3.18
CA HIS A 169 -3.56 19.92 4.37
C HIS A 169 -2.50 18.98 4.92
N ILE A 170 -1.87 18.16 4.06
CA ILE A 170 -0.78 17.25 4.41
C ILE A 170 0.44 18.00 4.96
N VAL A 171 0.77 19.17 4.38
CA VAL A 171 1.84 20.03 4.91
C VAL A 171 1.52 20.49 6.33
N LYS A 172 0.30 20.97 6.58
CA LYS A 172 -0.12 21.51 7.88
C LYS A 172 -0.20 20.43 8.96
N CYS A 173 -0.65 19.23 8.62
CA CYS A 173 -0.74 18.12 9.57
C CYS A 173 0.53 17.26 9.64
N HIS A 174 1.62 17.66 8.94
CA HIS A 174 2.89 16.93 8.88
C HIS A 174 2.72 15.46 8.49
N GLY A 175 1.87 15.17 7.51
CA GLY A 175 1.58 13.78 7.07
C GLY A 175 0.70 12.97 8.02
N SER A 176 0.40 13.45 9.23
CA SER A 176 -0.45 12.76 10.20
C SER A 176 -1.93 12.99 9.88
N THR A 177 -2.53 12.08 9.11
CA THR A 177 -3.93 12.13 8.68
C THR A 177 -4.53 10.72 8.62
N LEU A 178 -5.86 10.63 8.73
CA LEU A 178 -6.66 9.45 8.42
C LEU A 178 -7.10 9.41 6.96
N LEU A 179 -6.90 10.48 6.18
CA LEU A 179 -7.18 10.50 4.74
C LEU A 179 -6.28 9.51 3.98
N PRO A 180 -6.71 8.99 2.82
CA PRO A 180 -5.84 8.20 1.97
C PRO A 180 -4.56 8.97 1.63
N GLN A 181 -3.42 8.31 1.81
CA GLN A 181 -2.11 8.87 1.46
C GLN A 181 -1.85 8.61 -0.03
N PHE A 182 -2.14 9.59 -0.89
CA PHE A 182 -1.96 9.46 -2.34
C PHE A 182 -0.50 9.65 -2.74
N LEU A 183 0.04 8.72 -3.51
CA LEU A 183 1.48 8.59 -3.78
C LEU A 183 1.83 8.71 -5.27
N GLY A 184 0.85 8.54 -6.14
CA GLY A 184 1.01 8.68 -7.58
C GLY A 184 -0.31 8.53 -8.32
N MET A 185 -0.43 9.20 -9.46
CA MET A 185 -1.60 9.11 -10.33
C MET A 185 -1.14 8.97 -11.78
N TYR A 186 -1.68 7.96 -12.47
CA TYR A 186 -1.18 7.49 -13.74
C TYR A 186 -2.30 7.24 -14.74
N ARG A 187 -1.97 7.32 -16.03
CA ARG A 187 -2.77 6.81 -17.12
C ARG A 187 -1.96 5.87 -17.99
N VAL A 188 -2.44 4.65 -18.11
CA VAL A 188 -1.86 3.60 -18.95
C VAL A 188 -2.76 3.43 -20.18
N SER A 189 -2.18 3.52 -21.37
CA SER A 189 -2.90 3.27 -22.61
C SER A 189 -2.33 2.03 -23.31
N VAL A 190 -3.10 0.96 -23.42
CA VAL A 190 -2.74 -0.26 -24.18
C VAL A 190 -3.82 -0.50 -25.21
N GLU A 191 -3.45 -0.82 -26.45
CA GLU A 191 -4.41 -1.10 -27.53
C GLU A 191 -5.45 0.01 -27.79
N SER A 192 -5.11 1.26 -27.43
CA SER A 192 -5.98 2.46 -27.49
C SER A 192 -7.07 2.53 -26.40
N GLU A 193 -7.06 1.64 -25.43
CA GLU A 193 -7.87 1.74 -24.22
C GLU A 193 -7.08 2.45 -23.11
N ASP A 194 -7.70 3.45 -22.48
CA ASP A 194 -7.12 4.23 -21.39
C ASP A 194 -7.59 3.68 -20.03
N SER A 195 -6.65 3.27 -19.19
CA SER A 195 -6.86 2.91 -17.78
C SER A 195 -6.21 3.97 -16.88
N TYR A 196 -6.97 4.48 -15.90
CA TYR A 196 -6.47 5.45 -14.92
C TYR A 196 -6.24 4.76 -13.59
N LEU A 197 -5.08 4.99 -12.99
CA LEU A 197 -4.63 4.32 -11.78
C LEU A 197 -4.20 5.36 -10.77
N ILE A 198 -4.61 5.18 -9.52
CA ILE A 198 -4.10 5.93 -8.38
C ILE A 198 -3.43 4.97 -7.39
N VAL A 199 -2.26 5.36 -6.90
CA VAL A 199 -1.51 4.61 -5.90
C VAL A 199 -1.65 5.31 -4.56
N MET A 200 -1.95 4.54 -3.52
CA MET A 200 -2.05 5.02 -2.15
C MET A 200 -1.47 4.00 -1.17
N ARG A 201 -1.10 4.45 0.03
CA ARG A 201 -0.65 3.55 1.10
C ARG A 201 -1.78 2.58 1.48
N ASN A 202 -1.45 1.31 1.73
CA ASN A 202 -2.40 0.35 2.26
C ASN A 202 -2.82 0.76 3.69
N MET A 203 -4.11 0.70 3.96
CA MET A 203 -4.66 1.04 5.27
C MET A 203 -4.49 -0.10 6.27
N PHE A 204 -4.47 -1.34 5.77
CA PHE A 204 -4.22 -2.53 6.57
C PHE A 204 -2.73 -2.84 6.59
N SER A 205 -2.32 -3.59 7.63
CA SER A 205 -0.94 -4.03 7.76
C SER A 205 -0.53 -4.92 6.59
N HIS A 206 0.73 -4.79 6.23
CA HIS A 206 1.40 -5.70 5.31
C HIS A 206 1.69 -7.08 5.95
N ARG A 207 1.67 -7.17 7.29
CA ARG A 207 1.94 -8.40 8.07
C ARG A 207 0.72 -8.92 8.83
N LEU A 208 0.05 -8.05 9.58
CA LEU A 208 -1.05 -8.47 10.47
C LEU A 208 -2.34 -8.71 9.66
N ILE A 209 -2.85 -9.94 9.75
CA ILE A 209 -4.06 -10.37 9.02
C ILE A 209 -5.30 -9.71 9.62
N VAL A 210 -6.13 -9.12 8.77
CA VAL A 210 -7.42 -8.56 9.19
C VAL A 210 -8.46 -9.67 9.22
N HIS A 211 -9.09 -9.88 10.38
CA HIS A 211 -10.10 -10.91 10.60
C HIS A 211 -11.53 -10.37 10.53
N GLN A 212 -11.71 -9.07 10.76
CA GLN A 212 -13.01 -8.39 10.61
C GLN A 212 -12.83 -7.03 9.95
N LYS A 213 -13.80 -6.63 9.13
CA LYS A 213 -13.75 -5.41 8.33
C LYS A 213 -15.10 -4.71 8.31
N TYR A 214 -15.09 -3.41 8.59
CA TYR A 214 -16.28 -2.56 8.61
C TYR A 214 -16.08 -1.30 7.77
N ASP A 215 -17.08 -0.95 6.97
CA ASP A 215 -17.23 0.35 6.33
C ASP A 215 -18.30 1.13 7.11
N LEU A 216 -17.93 2.24 7.73
CA LEU A 216 -18.80 3.00 8.65
C LEU A 216 -19.05 4.42 8.11
N LYS A 217 -20.32 4.86 8.04
CA LYS A 217 -20.71 6.21 7.54
C LYS A 217 -21.54 7.02 8.54
N GLY A 218 -21.88 6.43 9.68
CA GLY A 218 -22.78 6.99 10.68
C GLY A 218 -24.23 7.08 10.22
N SER A 219 -24.68 6.23 9.31
CA SER A 219 -26.08 6.17 8.88
C SER A 219 -26.63 4.77 9.02
N LEU A 220 -27.93 4.62 9.26
CA LEU A 220 -28.57 3.31 9.39
C LEU A 220 -29.34 2.88 8.14
N VAL A 221 -29.57 3.80 7.20
CA VAL A 221 -30.38 3.54 5.99
C VAL A 221 -29.54 2.82 4.93
N SER A 222 -29.89 1.57 4.60
CA SER A 222 -29.16 0.72 3.63
C SER A 222 -27.70 0.47 4.02
N ARG A 223 -27.43 0.38 5.33
CA ARG A 223 -26.10 0.19 5.92
C ARG A 223 -25.96 -1.15 6.63
N GLU A 224 -26.44 -2.19 5.96
CA GLU A 224 -26.18 -3.59 6.29
C GLU A 224 -25.44 -4.26 5.11
N ALA A 225 -24.55 -5.20 5.40
CA ALA A 225 -23.91 -6.04 4.41
C ALA A 225 -24.96 -6.91 3.70
N SER A 226 -24.82 -7.05 2.38
CA SER A 226 -25.71 -7.94 1.62
C SER A 226 -25.39 -9.41 1.92
N ASP A 227 -26.35 -10.31 1.72
CA ASP A 227 -26.10 -11.75 1.90
C ASP A 227 -24.93 -12.26 1.05
N LYS A 228 -24.77 -11.71 -0.17
CA LYS A 228 -23.62 -12.02 -1.04
C LYS A 228 -22.28 -11.57 -0.45
N GLU A 229 -22.27 -10.47 0.29
CA GLU A 229 -21.06 -9.98 0.96
C GLU A 229 -20.74 -10.84 2.19
N LYS A 230 -21.76 -11.23 2.96
CA LYS A 230 -21.63 -12.01 4.20
C LYS A 230 -21.09 -13.44 3.98
N VAL A 231 -21.13 -13.96 2.76
CA VAL A 231 -20.64 -15.30 2.39
C VAL A 231 -19.13 -15.32 2.06
N LYS A 232 -18.50 -14.15 1.88
CA LYS A 232 -17.05 -14.05 1.63
C LYS A 232 -16.24 -14.49 2.86
N GLU A 233 -14.97 -14.85 2.66
CA GLU A 233 -14.08 -15.20 3.77
C GLU A 233 -13.85 -13.99 4.68
N LEU A 234 -13.66 -12.80 4.09
CA LEU A 234 -13.55 -11.53 4.80
C LEU A 234 -14.64 -10.52 4.36
N PRO A 235 -15.86 -10.64 4.91
CA PRO A 235 -16.97 -9.76 4.57
C PRO A 235 -16.71 -8.31 5.00
N THR A 236 -17.22 -7.37 4.21
CA THR A 236 -17.24 -5.94 4.56
C THR A 236 -18.56 -5.58 5.22
N TYR A 237 -18.59 -5.63 6.54
CA TYR A 237 -19.75 -5.24 7.35
C TYR A 237 -19.98 -3.73 7.32
N LYS A 238 -21.19 -3.29 7.69
CA LYS A 238 -21.57 -1.87 7.73
C LYS A 238 -22.10 -1.47 9.11
N ASP A 239 -22.63 -0.25 9.22
CA ASP A 239 -23.06 0.37 10.47
C ASP A 239 -24.11 -0.45 11.25
N VAL A 240 -25.08 -1.06 10.54
CA VAL A 240 -26.12 -1.89 11.16
C VAL A 240 -25.52 -3.19 11.70
N ASP A 241 -24.63 -3.83 10.92
CA ASP A 241 -23.94 -5.05 11.34
C ASP A 241 -23.04 -4.76 12.55
N PHE A 242 -22.30 -3.65 12.54
CA PHE A 242 -21.45 -3.21 13.64
C PHE A 242 -22.24 -3.10 14.94
N ARG A 243 -23.41 -2.45 14.89
CA ARG A 243 -24.30 -2.30 16.04
C ARG A 243 -24.92 -3.63 16.48
N ASN A 244 -25.39 -4.44 15.54
CA ASN A 244 -26.05 -5.72 15.84
C ASN A 244 -25.07 -6.74 16.43
N ASN A 245 -23.81 -6.72 15.99
CA ASN A 245 -22.73 -7.55 16.54
C ASN A 245 -22.23 -7.05 17.90
N LEU A 246 -22.77 -5.92 18.41
CA LEU A 246 -22.30 -5.26 19.63
C LEU A 246 -20.79 -4.97 19.61
N GLN A 247 -20.24 -4.72 18.40
CA GLN A 247 -18.82 -4.49 18.24
C GLN A 247 -18.41 -3.16 18.89
N LYS A 248 -17.23 -3.16 19.51
CA LYS A 248 -16.62 -1.98 20.13
C LYS A 248 -15.13 -1.93 19.83
N VAL A 249 -14.57 -0.73 19.89
CA VAL A 249 -13.13 -0.47 19.74
C VAL A 249 -12.56 -0.11 21.10
N TYR A 250 -11.70 -0.98 21.64
CA TYR A 250 -11.15 -0.85 22.99
C TYR A 250 -9.76 -0.23 22.94
N VAL A 251 -9.66 1.10 22.93
CA VAL A 251 -8.39 1.85 22.98
C VAL A 251 -8.31 2.66 24.27
N THR A 252 -7.12 3.16 24.62
CA THR A 252 -6.99 4.09 25.75
C THR A 252 -7.67 5.43 25.43
N GLU A 253 -8.08 6.17 26.46
CA GLU A 253 -8.65 7.51 26.24
C GLU A 253 -7.67 8.45 25.52
N GLU A 254 -6.36 8.33 25.79
CA GLU A 254 -5.32 9.09 25.08
C GLU A 254 -5.29 8.79 23.57
N GLU A 255 -5.35 7.51 23.17
CA GLU A 255 -5.35 7.14 21.75
C GLU A 255 -6.67 7.50 21.07
N LYS A 256 -7.79 7.38 21.78
CA LYS A 256 -9.10 7.86 21.32
C LYS A 256 -9.09 9.38 21.07
N GLU A 257 -8.56 10.18 22.00
CA GLU A 257 -8.43 11.62 21.83
C GLU A 257 -7.58 11.96 20.59
N LYS A 258 -6.40 11.33 20.44
CA LYS A 258 -5.53 11.50 19.26
C LYS A 258 -6.24 11.14 17.95
N LEU A 259 -6.98 10.03 17.93
CA LEU A 259 -7.73 9.59 16.75
C LEU A 259 -8.85 10.58 16.41
N MET A 260 -9.61 11.02 17.41
CA MET A 260 -10.71 11.96 17.23
C MET A 260 -10.22 13.34 16.79
N GLU A 261 -9.07 13.81 17.29
CA GLU A 261 -8.44 15.04 16.81
C GLU A 261 -8.06 14.96 15.32
N LYS A 262 -7.42 13.86 14.90
CA LYS A 262 -7.10 13.63 13.48
C LYS A 262 -8.39 13.58 12.65
N LEU A 263 -9.39 12.80 13.09
CA LEU A 263 -10.68 12.65 12.42
C LEU A 263 -11.38 13.99 12.25
N ASN A 264 -11.46 14.81 13.31
CA ASN A 264 -12.12 16.11 13.28
C ASN A 264 -11.45 17.04 12.26
N ARG A 265 -10.12 17.13 12.30
CA ARG A 265 -9.33 17.94 11.36
C ARG A 265 -9.52 17.50 9.91
N ASP A 266 -9.51 16.20 9.66
CA ASP A 266 -9.67 15.65 8.31
C ASP A 266 -11.10 15.80 7.79
N VAL A 267 -12.10 15.58 8.63
CA VAL A 267 -13.51 15.80 8.30
C VAL A 267 -13.79 17.29 8.02
N GLU A 268 -13.22 18.22 8.79
CA GLU A 268 -13.31 19.65 8.50
C GLU A 268 -12.71 20.01 7.15
N PHE A 269 -11.59 19.39 6.78
CA PHE A 269 -11.01 19.54 5.45
C PHE A 269 -11.96 19.03 4.35
N LEU A 270 -12.57 17.85 4.52
CA LEU A 270 -13.54 17.32 3.57
C LEU A 270 -14.78 18.21 3.42
N VAL A 271 -15.29 18.76 4.52
CA VAL A 271 -16.40 19.72 4.53
C VAL A 271 -16.07 20.97 3.72
N ARG A 272 -14.88 21.56 3.90
CA ARG A 272 -14.45 22.74 3.13
C ARG A 272 -14.42 22.48 1.62
N LEU A 273 -14.03 21.27 1.23
CA LEU A 273 -14.03 20.82 -0.16
C LEU A 273 -15.39 20.33 -0.67
N LYS A 274 -16.43 20.38 0.18
CA LYS A 274 -17.79 19.88 -0.12
C LYS A 274 -17.78 18.40 -0.53
N ILE A 275 -16.87 17.62 0.02
CA ILE A 275 -16.79 16.17 -0.17
C ILE A 275 -17.75 15.51 0.82
N MET A 276 -18.46 14.49 0.37
CA MET A 276 -19.42 13.75 1.19
C MET A 276 -19.42 12.26 0.81
N ASP A 277 -20.24 11.47 1.49
CA ASP A 277 -20.36 10.02 1.28
C ASP A 277 -19.05 9.23 1.55
N TYR A 278 -18.09 9.78 2.28
CA TYR A 278 -16.85 9.10 2.70
C TYR A 278 -17.10 8.16 3.89
N SER A 279 -16.39 7.03 3.96
CA SER A 279 -16.51 6.08 5.08
C SER A 279 -15.26 6.10 5.97
N LEU A 280 -15.40 5.69 7.23
CA LEU A 280 -14.27 5.14 8.00
C LEU A 280 -14.18 3.64 7.71
N LEU A 281 -13.06 3.20 7.14
CA LEU A 281 -12.72 1.79 7.04
C LEU A 281 -12.05 1.37 8.35
N LEU A 282 -12.62 0.36 9.01
CA LEU A 282 -12.10 -0.26 10.23
C LEU A 282 -11.74 -1.71 9.93
N GLY A 283 -10.47 -2.06 10.06
CA GLY A 283 -9.97 -3.44 10.08
C GLY A 283 -9.60 -3.85 11.50
N ILE A 284 -9.93 -5.08 11.88
CA ILE A 284 -9.62 -5.64 13.20
C ILE A 284 -8.77 -6.90 13.04
N HIS A 285 -7.59 -6.89 13.65
CA HIS A 285 -6.72 -8.03 13.79
C HIS A 285 -6.80 -8.57 15.22
N ASP A 286 -7.48 -9.69 15.41
CA ASP A 286 -7.39 -10.54 16.61
C ASP A 286 -6.02 -11.24 16.67
N VAL A 287 -5.22 -10.89 17.68
CA VAL A 287 -3.86 -11.42 17.86
C VAL A 287 -3.89 -12.91 18.23
N ALA A 288 -4.81 -13.32 19.11
CA ALA A 288 -4.87 -14.69 19.58
C ALA A 288 -5.39 -15.64 18.48
N ARG A 289 -6.27 -15.14 17.60
CA ARG A 289 -6.70 -15.90 16.42
C ARG A 289 -5.56 -16.09 15.44
N ALA A 290 -4.80 -15.03 15.13
CA ALA A 290 -3.66 -15.16 14.22
C ALA A 290 -2.63 -16.16 14.72
N GLU A 291 -2.32 -16.17 16.03
CA GLU A 291 -1.39 -17.16 16.61
C GLU A 291 -1.88 -18.60 16.39
N ARG A 292 -3.18 -18.87 16.59
CA ARG A 292 -3.74 -20.21 16.33
C ARG A 292 -3.71 -20.58 14.84
N ASP A 293 -4.06 -19.65 13.97
CA ASP A 293 -4.07 -19.86 12.53
C ASP A 293 -2.63 -20.10 12.00
N GLU A 294 -1.61 -19.52 12.64
CA GLU A 294 -0.19 -19.77 12.38
C GLU A 294 0.24 -21.16 12.88
N ASP A 295 -0.11 -21.54 14.12
CA ASP A 295 0.20 -22.87 14.68
C ASP A 295 -0.44 -24.01 13.86
N GLU A 296 -1.69 -23.85 13.42
CA GLU A 296 -2.41 -24.83 12.59
C GLU A 296 -1.82 -24.96 11.18
N ALA A 297 -1.21 -23.89 10.64
CA ALA A 297 -0.54 -23.92 9.35
C ALA A 297 0.86 -24.56 9.42
N GLU A 298 1.47 -24.60 10.61
CA GLU A 298 2.79 -25.18 10.84
C GLU A 298 2.77 -26.68 11.18
N GLU A 299 1.62 -27.29 11.52
CA GLU A 299 1.52 -28.75 11.69
C GLU A 299 1.44 -29.50 10.33
N PRO A 300 2.49 -30.23 9.90
CA PRO A 300 2.37 -31.13 8.76
C PRO A 300 1.86 -32.47 9.28
N GLY A 301 0.83 -33.02 8.62
CA GLY A 301 0.39 -34.40 8.84
C GLY A 301 1.57 -35.37 8.85
N CYS A 302 1.90 -35.88 10.03
CA CYS A 302 2.95 -36.86 10.25
C CYS A 302 2.37 -38.27 10.06
N GLU A 303 2.04 -38.64 8.82
CA GLU A 303 1.97 -40.05 8.42
C GLU A 303 2.35 -40.14 6.94
N ASP A 304 3.65 -40.24 6.65
CA ASP A 304 4.08 -41.04 5.51
C ASP A 304 5.49 -41.60 5.77
N GLU A 305 5.59 -42.88 5.46
CA GLU A 305 6.63 -43.85 5.80
C GLU A 305 8.06 -43.39 5.49
N ALA A 306 8.98 -43.75 6.39
CA ALA A 306 10.41 -43.58 6.23
C ALA A 306 10.95 -44.43 5.06
N ASP A 307 11.48 -43.78 4.03
CA ASP A 307 12.38 -44.40 3.05
C ASP A 307 13.77 -43.72 3.15
N PRO A 308 14.84 -44.43 3.56
CA PRO A 308 16.09 -43.79 3.95
C PRO A 308 17.10 -43.79 2.79
N ASP A 309 16.95 -42.94 1.78
CA ASP A 309 18.08 -42.60 0.89
C ASP A 309 17.88 -41.31 0.06
N ASN A 310 18.22 -40.16 0.64
CA ASN A 310 19.01 -39.10 -0.02
C ASN A 310 19.10 -37.90 0.92
N GLY A 311 20.29 -37.69 1.49
CA GLY A 311 20.57 -36.53 2.31
C GLY A 311 20.63 -35.25 1.49
N LEU A 312 19.65 -34.36 1.66
CA LEU A 312 19.83 -32.91 1.63
C LEU A 312 18.66 -32.26 2.40
N ALA A 313 18.88 -32.00 3.69
CA ALA A 313 17.93 -31.27 4.53
C ALA A 313 17.78 -29.82 4.01
N PRO A 314 16.57 -29.24 4.00
CA PRO A 314 16.40 -27.82 3.78
C PRO A 314 16.91 -27.08 5.03
N ALA A 315 18.00 -26.34 4.87
CA ALA A 315 18.50 -25.45 5.91
C ALA A 315 17.46 -24.33 6.17
N PRO A 316 17.34 -23.82 7.42
CA PRO A 316 16.53 -22.65 7.69
C PRO A 316 17.06 -21.47 6.86
N LEU A 317 16.15 -20.62 6.38
CA LEU A 317 16.45 -19.39 5.64
C LEU A 317 17.29 -18.45 6.53
N VAL A 318 18.60 -18.68 6.57
CA VAL A 318 19.60 -17.75 7.10
C VAL A 318 19.65 -16.57 6.15
N GLY A 319 19.41 -15.39 6.72
CA GLY A 319 19.28 -14.10 6.04
C GLY A 319 20.32 -13.86 4.96
N SER A 320 19.82 -13.51 3.77
CA SER A 320 20.62 -12.93 2.72
C SER A 320 20.94 -11.49 3.11
N TYR A 321 22.17 -11.23 3.57
CA TYR A 321 22.71 -9.88 3.72
C TYR A 321 22.93 -9.25 2.34
N GLY A 322 21.83 -8.89 1.66
CA GLY A 322 21.85 -8.17 0.41
C GLY A 322 21.59 -6.70 0.68
N THR A 323 22.47 -5.81 0.21
CA THR A 323 22.21 -4.36 0.17
C THR A 323 21.18 -3.98 -0.92
N SER A 324 20.29 -4.90 -1.29
CA SER A 324 19.29 -4.69 -2.34
C SER A 324 18.06 -4.07 -1.69
N PRO A 325 17.50 -2.97 -2.23
CA PRO A 325 16.26 -2.40 -1.69
C PRO A 325 15.15 -3.46 -1.75
N GLU A 326 14.52 -3.72 -0.61
CA GLU A 326 13.53 -4.78 -0.43
C GLU A 326 12.08 -4.25 -0.53
N GLY A 327 11.91 -2.95 -0.82
CA GLY A 327 10.63 -2.23 -0.86
C GLY A 327 10.32 -1.56 0.47
N ILE A 328 9.13 -0.97 0.62
CA ILE A 328 8.72 -0.29 1.86
C ILE A 328 8.74 -1.25 3.06
N ALA A 329 8.30 -2.51 2.86
CA ALA A 329 8.42 -3.55 3.89
C ALA A 329 9.86 -4.06 4.11
N GLY A 330 10.79 -3.66 3.26
CA GLY A 330 12.20 -4.06 3.26
C GLY A 330 13.10 -3.26 4.19
N CYS A 331 12.64 -2.11 4.70
CA CYS A 331 13.37 -1.33 5.70
C CYS A 331 13.48 -2.07 7.07
N MET A 332 12.97 -3.30 7.15
CA MET A 332 12.65 -4.06 8.36
C MET A 332 13.81 -4.78 9.07
N ASN A 333 15.07 -4.46 8.79
CA ASN A 333 16.18 -4.99 9.60
C ASN A 333 16.50 -4.12 10.83
N SER A 334 15.46 -3.65 11.54
CA SER A 334 15.61 -3.33 12.96
C SER A 334 15.80 -4.64 13.71
N PHE A 335 16.83 -4.72 14.55
CA PHE A 335 17.45 -5.93 15.13
C PHE A 335 16.57 -6.84 16.01
N LYS A 336 15.24 -6.71 15.98
CA LYS A 336 14.31 -7.53 16.77
C LYS A 336 13.10 -7.97 15.93
N PRO A 337 12.83 -9.28 15.80
CA PRO A 337 11.59 -9.74 15.19
C PRO A 337 10.40 -9.20 15.99
N LEU A 338 9.45 -8.59 15.28
CA LEU A 338 8.20 -8.08 15.85
C LEU A 338 7.36 -9.27 16.34
N GLY A 339 7.00 -9.25 17.63
CA GLY A 339 6.20 -10.29 18.25
C GLY A 339 4.71 -10.23 17.87
N PRO A 340 3.88 -11.15 18.42
CA PRO A 340 2.46 -11.22 18.10
C PRO A 340 1.70 -9.92 18.45
N GLY A 341 1.04 -9.37 17.43
CA GLY A 341 0.33 -8.08 17.52
C GLY A 341 1.24 -6.85 17.56
N GLU A 342 2.55 -7.00 17.33
CA GLU A 342 3.46 -5.87 17.14
C GLU A 342 3.53 -5.46 15.67
N PHE A 343 3.53 -4.14 15.43
CA PHE A 343 3.61 -3.53 14.11
C PHE A 343 4.56 -2.34 14.15
N ASP A 344 5.04 -1.95 12.97
CA ASP A 344 5.85 -0.73 12.81
C ASP A 344 4.92 0.47 12.53
N PRO A 345 4.87 1.48 13.41
CA PRO A 345 4.02 2.65 13.22
C PRO A 345 4.40 3.52 12.01
N TYR A 346 5.60 3.37 11.43
CA TYR A 346 6.00 4.07 10.20
C TYR A 346 5.50 3.38 8.92
N VAL A 347 5.25 2.07 8.98
CA VAL A 347 4.68 1.30 7.86
C VAL A 347 3.16 1.23 8.00
N ASP A 348 2.69 0.76 9.15
CA ASP A 348 1.29 0.54 9.47
C ASP A 348 0.69 1.78 10.17
N VAL A 349 0.75 2.93 9.49
CA VAL A 349 0.45 4.28 10.03
C VAL A 349 -0.98 4.48 10.55
N TYR A 350 -1.90 3.58 10.20
CA TYR A 350 -3.31 3.60 10.61
C TYR A 350 -3.60 2.67 11.80
N ALA A 351 -2.59 1.97 12.31
CA ALA A 351 -2.74 0.95 13.33
C ALA A 351 -2.77 1.54 14.75
N VAL A 352 -3.65 1.02 15.59
CA VAL A 352 -3.75 1.35 17.01
C VAL A 352 -3.96 0.07 17.81
N LYS A 353 -3.19 -0.11 18.88
CA LYS A 353 -3.32 -1.27 19.77
C LYS A 353 -4.51 -1.13 20.69
N SER A 354 -5.13 -2.27 21.00
CA SER A 354 -6.12 -2.35 22.07
C SER A 354 -5.52 -1.99 23.44
N ALA A 355 -6.36 -1.44 24.32
CA ALA A 355 -5.99 -1.16 25.70
C ALA A 355 -5.74 -2.46 26.48
N SER A 356 -4.88 -2.42 27.51
CA SER A 356 -4.53 -3.62 28.30
C SER A 356 -5.72 -4.28 29.02
N GLY A 357 -6.82 -3.56 29.23
CA GLY A 357 -8.06 -4.07 29.82
C GLY A 357 -9.13 -4.51 28.80
N ALA A 358 -8.79 -4.55 27.51
CA ALA A 358 -9.73 -4.98 26.47
C ALA A 358 -10.09 -6.47 26.64
N PRO A 359 -11.32 -6.89 26.28
CA PRO A 359 -11.72 -8.30 26.34
C PRO A 359 -10.86 -9.21 25.47
N GLN A 360 -10.32 -8.68 24.38
CA GLN A 360 -9.46 -9.37 23.43
C GLN A 360 -8.27 -8.49 23.07
N LYS A 361 -7.11 -9.11 22.86
CA LYS A 361 -5.91 -8.42 22.37
C LYS A 361 -6.04 -8.24 20.86
N GLU A 362 -6.40 -7.02 20.46
CA GLU A 362 -6.63 -6.64 19.07
C GLU A 362 -5.70 -5.52 18.61
N VAL A 363 -5.51 -5.42 17.29
CA VAL A 363 -4.96 -4.26 16.59
C VAL A 363 -6.01 -3.72 15.62
N TYR A 364 -6.29 -2.43 15.71
CA TYR A 364 -7.28 -1.74 14.88
C TYR A 364 -6.59 -0.93 13.78
N PHE A 365 -7.06 -1.04 12.54
CA PHE A 365 -6.62 -0.21 11.42
C PHE A 365 -7.77 0.70 11.02
N MET A 366 -7.59 2.01 11.17
CA MET A 366 -8.67 2.98 10.94
C MET A 366 -8.23 4.10 10.00
N GLY A 367 -9.01 4.35 8.96
CA GLY A 367 -8.84 5.55 8.14
C GLY A 367 -10.03 5.84 7.24
N LEU A 368 -10.01 7.00 6.60
CA LEU A 368 -11.07 7.49 5.73
C LEU A 368 -10.88 6.95 4.31
N ILE A 369 -11.97 6.56 3.65
CA ILE A 369 -12.00 6.10 2.26
C ILE A 369 -13.07 6.84 1.44
N ASP A 370 -12.97 6.70 0.12
CA ASP A 370 -13.89 7.30 -0.87
C ASP A 370 -14.02 8.82 -0.75
N VAL A 371 -12.89 9.49 -0.53
CA VAL A 371 -12.79 10.95 -0.31
C VAL A 371 -12.74 11.80 -1.60
N LEU A 372 -13.18 11.27 -2.74
CA LEU A 372 -13.18 12.00 -4.02
C LEU A 372 -14.58 12.39 -4.51
N THR A 373 -15.64 11.89 -3.87
CA THR A 373 -17.03 12.22 -4.28
C THR A 373 -17.41 13.63 -3.85
N GLN A 374 -17.35 14.58 -4.78
CA GLN A 374 -17.79 15.96 -4.54
C GLN A 374 -19.32 16.09 -4.55
N TYR A 375 -19.85 16.97 -3.70
CA TYR A 375 -21.26 17.36 -3.72
C TYR A 375 -21.56 18.31 -4.88
N ASP A 376 -21.80 17.74 -6.06
CA ASP A 376 -22.12 18.47 -7.28
C ASP A 376 -23.60 18.90 -7.39
N THR A 377 -23.94 19.64 -8.44
CA THR A 377 -25.31 20.11 -8.71
C THR A 377 -26.30 18.97 -8.96
N LYS A 378 -25.85 17.80 -9.42
CA LYS A 378 -26.70 16.60 -9.59
C LYS A 378 -27.08 16.01 -8.23
N LYS A 379 -26.15 15.99 -7.26
CA LYS A 379 -26.41 15.57 -5.87
C LYS A 379 -27.29 16.59 -5.12
N LYS A 380 -27.18 17.88 -5.42
CA LYS A 380 -28.13 18.92 -4.92
C LYS A 380 -29.55 18.67 -5.41
N ALA A 381 -29.72 18.33 -6.68
CA ALA A 381 -31.03 17.96 -7.24
C ALA A 381 -31.57 16.66 -6.63
N ALA A 382 -30.70 15.65 -6.44
CA ALA A 382 -31.06 14.39 -5.78
C ALA A 382 -31.46 14.61 -4.31
N HIS A 383 -30.77 15.48 -3.59
CA HIS A 383 -31.13 15.88 -2.22
C HIS A 383 -32.51 16.54 -2.21
N ALA A 384 -32.71 17.58 -3.02
CA ALA A 384 -34.00 18.27 -3.12
C ALA A 384 -35.15 17.30 -3.43
N ALA A 385 -34.97 16.38 -4.37
CA ALA A 385 -35.98 15.37 -4.71
C ALA A 385 -36.25 14.38 -3.55
N LYS A 386 -35.20 13.94 -2.83
CA LYS A 386 -35.37 13.01 -1.69
C LYS A 386 -36.00 13.69 -0.47
N THR A 387 -35.68 14.95 -0.20
CA THR A 387 -36.28 15.76 0.88
C THR A 387 -37.77 15.98 0.63
N VAL A 388 -38.17 16.24 -0.62
CA VAL A 388 -39.59 16.35 -1.01
C VAL A 388 -40.33 15.01 -0.83
N LYS A 389 -39.65 13.87 -1.03
CA LYS A 389 -40.27 12.54 -0.93
C LYS A 389 -40.36 11.98 0.49
N HIS A 390 -39.40 12.26 1.37
CA HIS A 390 -39.31 11.64 2.71
C HIS A 390 -39.51 12.63 3.87
N GLY A 391 -39.75 13.92 3.59
CA GLY A 391 -39.91 14.97 4.59
C GLY A 391 -38.58 15.50 5.14
N ALA A 392 -38.59 16.71 5.69
CA ALA A 392 -37.40 17.45 6.14
C ALA A 392 -36.64 16.81 7.33
N GLY A 393 -37.19 15.78 7.96
CA GLY A 393 -36.63 15.10 9.13
C GLY A 393 -36.15 13.66 8.88
N ALA A 394 -36.19 13.16 7.65
CA ALA A 394 -35.65 11.83 7.34
C ALA A 394 -34.12 11.88 7.25
N GLU A 395 -33.43 10.90 7.85
CA GLU A 395 -31.99 10.67 7.66
C GLU A 395 -31.70 10.21 6.23
N ILE A 396 -31.68 11.15 5.29
CA ILE A 396 -31.44 10.88 3.87
C ILE A 396 -29.92 10.75 3.64
N SER A 397 -29.49 9.83 2.76
CA SER A 397 -28.07 9.63 2.46
C SER A 397 -27.40 10.86 1.83
N THR A 398 -28.15 11.66 1.07
CA THR A 398 -27.71 12.96 0.58
C THR A 398 -28.12 14.01 1.60
N VAL A 399 -27.20 14.53 2.39
CA VAL A 399 -27.40 15.65 3.33
C VAL A 399 -26.29 16.68 3.09
N HIS A 400 -26.48 17.92 3.56
CA HIS A 400 -25.45 18.96 3.45
C HIS A 400 -24.13 18.46 4.07
N PRO A 401 -22.93 18.74 3.50
CA PRO A 401 -21.66 18.19 3.99
C PRO A 401 -21.43 18.36 5.50
N GLU A 402 -21.83 19.50 6.08
CA GLU A 402 -21.74 19.81 7.50
C GLU A 402 -22.63 18.90 8.36
N GLN A 403 -23.84 18.58 7.88
CA GLN A 403 -24.75 17.66 8.56
C GLN A 403 -24.23 16.22 8.46
N TYR A 404 -23.72 15.85 7.28
CA TYR A 404 -23.04 14.56 7.07
C TYR A 404 -21.88 14.40 8.06
N ALA A 405 -20.99 15.39 8.10
CA ALA A 405 -19.81 15.42 8.94
C ALA A 405 -20.13 15.37 10.43
N LYS A 406 -21.18 16.08 10.88
CA LYS A 406 -21.63 16.00 12.27
C LYS A 406 -22.08 14.58 12.63
N ARG A 407 -23.02 14.03 11.85
CA ARG A 407 -23.54 12.67 12.06
C ARG A 407 -22.43 11.61 12.04
N PHE A 408 -21.51 11.73 11.08
CA PHE A 408 -20.36 10.85 10.95
C PHE A 408 -19.47 10.90 12.20
N ARG A 409 -19.07 12.10 12.65
CA ARG A 409 -18.24 12.27 13.86
C ARG A 409 -18.93 11.74 15.12
N ASP A 410 -20.22 12.06 15.29
CA ASP A 410 -21.01 11.61 16.43
C ASP A 410 -21.09 10.08 16.46
N PHE A 411 -21.27 9.43 15.31
CA PHE A 411 -21.28 7.97 15.23
C PHE A 411 -19.92 7.37 15.57
N ILE A 412 -18.84 7.87 14.96
CA ILE A 412 -17.48 7.35 15.21
C ILE A 412 -17.07 7.53 16.67
N ALA A 413 -17.42 8.65 17.31
CA ALA A 413 -17.15 8.85 18.73
C ALA A 413 -17.80 7.78 19.63
N ASN A 414 -18.92 7.19 19.18
CA ASN A 414 -19.68 6.19 19.92
C ASN A 414 -19.27 4.73 19.64
N ILE A 415 -18.34 4.47 18.71
CA ILE A 415 -17.85 3.09 18.45
C ILE A 415 -16.85 2.62 19.51
N PHE A 416 -16.22 3.56 20.22
CA PHE A 416 -15.27 3.26 21.29
C PHE A 416 -16.00 2.75 22.55
N ALA A 417 -15.31 1.91 23.33
CA ALA A 417 -15.81 1.33 24.58
C ALA A 417 -15.60 2.27 25.77
#